data_AF-A0A2G9MET7-F1
#
_entry.id   AF-A0A2G9MET7-F1
#
_cell.length_a   1.000
_cell.length_b   1.000
_cell.length_c   1.000
_cell.angle_alpha   90.00
_cell.angle_beta   90.00
_cell.angle_gamma   90.00
#
_symmetry.space_group_name_H-M   'P 1'
#
loop_
_entity.id
_entity.type
_entity.pdbx_description
1 polymer ?
#
loop_
_entity_poly.entity_id
_entity_poly.type
_entity_poly.pdbx_seq_one_letter_code
_entity_poly.pdbx_strand_id
1 'polypeptide(L)'
;MEEEKKPEKENMGGEKKEALMQKFEDRPKYIILEKTKALYLMLHSYLELFPKSEKFTLRSRIEEIIIDSIKLLVLQNYKQTDIERKELILEFLANLYLLETLLQQASIFKYLSFQGFDRSVSLLREINNYVLARYKNLGGKHECT
;
A
#
# COMPACT_ATOMS: atom_id res chain seq x y z
N MET A 1 -54.02 2.45 -8.84
CA MET A 1 -53.27 1.18 -8.93
C MET A 1 -52.30 1.36 -10.09
N GLU A 2 -51.06 1.71 -9.79
CA GLU A 2 -49.98 1.75 -10.78
C GLU A 2 -48.98 0.66 -10.37
N GLU A 3 -48.70 -0.23 -11.31
CA GLU A 3 -47.90 -1.44 -11.12
C GLU A 3 -46.40 -1.12 -11.00
N GLU A 4 -45.76 -1.72 -10.00
CA GLU A 4 -44.31 -1.73 -9.80
C GLU A 4 -43.59 -2.47 -10.94
N LYS A 5 -42.69 -1.78 -11.65
CA LYS A 5 -41.67 -2.45 -12.49
C LYS A 5 -40.54 -2.98 -11.59
N LYS A 6 -40.46 -4.30 -11.44
CA LYS A 6 -39.29 -5.00 -10.88
C LYS A 6 -38.05 -4.79 -11.78
N PRO A 7 -36.85 -4.62 -11.21
CA PRO A 7 -35.62 -4.60 -11.99
C PRO A 7 -35.25 -6.04 -12.42
N GLU A 8 -34.96 -6.20 -13.70
CA GLU A 8 -34.41 -7.43 -14.29
C GLU A 8 -33.06 -7.75 -13.65
N LYS A 9 -32.92 -8.99 -13.17
CA LYS A 9 -31.64 -9.54 -12.73
C LYS A 9 -30.81 -9.84 -13.97
N GLU A 10 -29.90 -8.94 -14.34
CA GLU A 10 -28.86 -9.24 -15.32
C GLU A 10 -27.91 -10.30 -14.75
N ASN A 11 -28.06 -11.53 -15.26
CA ASN A 11 -27.10 -12.62 -15.09
C ASN A 11 -25.79 -12.24 -15.79
N MET A 12 -24.83 -11.68 -15.06
CA MET A 12 -23.46 -11.55 -15.56
C MET A 12 -22.81 -12.94 -15.65
N GLY A 13 -22.68 -13.44 -16.89
CA GLY A 13 -22.04 -14.71 -17.21
C GLY A 13 -20.57 -14.78 -16.75
N GLY A 14 -20.14 -15.98 -16.37
CA GLY A 14 -18.84 -16.28 -15.76
C GLY A 14 -17.62 -15.76 -16.54
N GLU A 15 -17.70 -15.74 -17.87
CA GLU A 15 -16.62 -15.27 -18.76
C GLU A 15 -16.33 -13.76 -18.62
N LYS A 16 -17.36 -12.93 -18.38
CA LYS A 16 -17.15 -11.49 -18.10
C LYS A 16 -16.53 -11.27 -16.73
N LYS A 17 -16.80 -12.16 -15.78
CA LYS A 17 -16.26 -12.10 -14.41
C LYS A 17 -14.79 -12.53 -14.37
N GLU A 18 -14.43 -13.59 -15.10
CA GLU A 18 -13.04 -14.01 -15.30
C GLU A 18 -12.23 -12.98 -16.09
N ALA A 19 -12.78 -12.42 -17.18
CA ALA A 19 -12.11 -11.36 -17.94
C ALA A 19 -11.96 -10.05 -17.14
N LEU A 20 -12.89 -9.74 -16.22
CA LEU A 20 -12.72 -8.66 -15.25
C LEU A 20 -11.60 -8.97 -14.27
N MET A 21 -11.57 -10.19 -13.70
CA MET A 21 -10.55 -10.62 -12.73
C MET A 21 -9.15 -10.62 -13.35
N GLN A 22 -8.98 -11.14 -14.58
CA GLN A 22 -7.72 -11.09 -15.31
C GLN A 22 -7.26 -9.66 -15.64
N LYS A 23 -8.20 -8.72 -15.89
CA LYS A 23 -7.86 -7.29 -16.10
C LYS A 23 -7.33 -6.58 -14.86
N PHE A 24 -7.54 -7.14 -13.67
CA PHE A 24 -7.02 -6.62 -12.41
C PHE A 24 -5.65 -7.21 -12.05
N GLU A 25 -5.35 -8.45 -12.49
CA GLU A 25 -4.09 -9.14 -12.20
C GLU A 25 -2.87 -8.49 -12.88
N ASP A 26 -3.03 -7.90 -14.07
CA ASP A 26 -1.88 -7.42 -14.87
C ASP A 26 -1.53 -5.93 -14.74
N ARG A 27 -2.03 -5.19 -13.73
CA ARG A 27 -1.69 -3.76 -13.60
C ARG A 27 -0.57 -3.50 -12.58
N PRO A 28 0.46 -2.70 -12.94
CA PRO A 28 1.45 -2.16 -12.01
C PRO A 28 0.86 -1.33 -10.85
N LYS A 29 -0.45 -1.00 -10.90
CA LYS A 29 -1.15 -0.32 -9.81
C LYS A 29 -1.37 -1.23 -8.59
N TYR A 30 -1.55 -2.53 -8.80
CA TYR A 30 -1.82 -3.48 -7.71
C TYR A 30 -0.55 -4.03 -7.07
N ILE A 31 0.56 -4.11 -7.81
CA ILE A 31 1.81 -4.65 -7.27
C ILE A 31 2.32 -3.89 -6.04
N ILE A 32 2.21 -2.55 -6.03
CA ILE A 32 2.63 -1.72 -4.90
C ILE A 32 1.75 -2.03 -3.67
N LEU A 33 0.43 -2.10 -3.88
CA LEU A 33 -0.52 -2.41 -2.82
C LEU A 33 -0.30 -3.82 -2.25
N GLU A 34 -0.15 -4.82 -3.10
CA GLU A 34 0.06 -6.21 -2.68
C GLU A 34 1.38 -6.38 -1.93
N LYS A 35 2.46 -5.76 -2.39
CA LYS A 35 3.74 -5.76 -1.66
C LYS A 35 3.65 -5.03 -0.32
N THR A 36 2.90 -3.93 -0.25
CA THR A 36 2.68 -3.19 1.01
C THR A 36 1.88 -4.01 2.01
N LYS A 37 0.85 -4.75 1.55
CA LYS A 37 0.12 -5.71 2.39
C LYS A 37 1.01 -6.87 2.84
N ALA A 38 1.86 -7.39 1.96
CA ALA A 38 2.81 -8.44 2.31
C ALA A 38 3.79 -7.96 3.39
N LEU A 39 4.27 -6.72 3.29
CA LEU A 39 5.09 -6.08 4.32
C LEU A 39 4.35 -5.99 5.66
N TYR A 40 3.08 -5.57 5.65
CA TYR A 40 2.24 -5.53 6.85
C TYR A 40 2.13 -6.90 7.53
N LEU A 41 1.74 -7.93 6.77
CA LEU A 41 1.56 -9.28 7.30
C LEU A 41 2.85 -9.86 7.88
N MET A 42 3.97 -9.63 7.19
CA MET A 42 5.29 -10.04 7.66
C MET A 42 5.66 -9.31 8.96
N LEU A 43 5.56 -7.98 8.98
CA LEU A 43 5.92 -7.17 10.14
C LEU A 43 5.05 -7.48 11.35
N HIS A 44 3.76 -7.75 11.17
CA HIS A 44 2.85 -8.06 12.27
C HIS A 44 3.40 -9.21 13.16
N SER A 45 3.92 -10.27 12.54
CA SER A 45 4.53 -11.38 13.29
C SER A 45 5.75 -10.98 14.14
N TYR A 46 6.54 -10.01 13.66
CA TYR A 46 7.69 -9.48 14.40
C TYR A 46 7.27 -8.48 15.49
N LEU A 47 6.26 -7.66 15.22
CA LEU A 47 5.76 -6.65 16.15
C LEU A 47 5.08 -7.25 17.38
N GLU A 48 4.48 -8.44 17.26
CA GLU A 48 3.94 -9.17 18.41
C GLU A 48 5.02 -9.57 19.44
N LEU A 49 6.29 -9.63 19.03
CA LEU A 49 7.41 -9.97 19.91
C LEU A 49 7.98 -8.75 20.65
N PHE A 50 7.48 -7.54 20.39
CA PHE A 50 7.98 -6.33 21.05
C PHE A 50 7.68 -6.37 22.55
N PRO A 51 8.54 -5.76 23.39
CA PRO A 51 8.26 -5.62 24.81
C PRO A 51 6.93 -4.92 25.05
N LYS A 52 6.19 -5.32 26.10
CA LYS A 52 4.89 -4.73 26.43
C LYS A 52 4.94 -3.21 26.65
N SER A 53 6.06 -2.70 27.15
CA SER A 53 6.29 -1.25 27.33
C SER A 53 6.22 -0.49 26.02
N GLU A 54 6.57 -1.13 24.90
CA GLU A 54 6.64 -0.50 23.58
C GLU A 54 5.39 -0.72 22.72
N LYS A 55 4.38 -1.41 23.28
CA LYS A 55 3.14 -1.73 22.57
C LYS A 55 2.42 -0.48 22.08
N PHE A 56 2.41 0.58 22.89
CA PHE A 56 1.70 1.84 22.62
C PHE A 56 2.61 2.95 22.08
N THR A 57 3.88 2.65 21.80
CA THR A 57 4.86 3.62 21.31
C THR A 57 5.31 3.18 19.91
N LEU A 58 6.47 2.54 19.80
CA LEU A 58 7.10 2.20 18.53
C LEU A 58 6.29 1.19 17.74
N ARG A 59 5.71 0.18 18.39
CA ARG A 59 4.86 -0.81 17.73
C ARG A 59 3.64 -0.17 17.07
N SER A 60 2.81 0.54 17.86
CA SER A 60 1.61 1.22 17.36
C SER A 60 1.96 2.14 16.20
N ARG A 61 3.06 2.90 16.34
CA ARG A 61 3.48 3.83 15.31
C ARG A 61 3.85 3.15 13.98
N ILE A 62 4.55 2.01 14.05
CA ILE A 62 4.87 1.21 12.86
C ILE A 62 3.58 0.67 12.20
N GLU A 63 2.65 0.12 13.00
CA GLU A 63 1.38 -0.41 12.48
C GLU A 63 0.53 0.68 11.82
N GLU A 64 0.38 1.83 12.47
CA GLU A 64 -0.34 3.00 11.97
C GLU A 64 0.21 3.47 10.63
N ILE A 65 1.53 3.66 10.52
CA ILE A 65 2.17 4.15 9.29
C ILE A 65 1.93 3.19 8.12
N ILE A 66 1.98 1.88 8.35
CA ILE A 66 1.72 0.91 7.28
C ILE A 66 0.26 0.94 6.85
N ILE A 67 -0.68 1.03 7.80
CA ILE A 67 -2.12 1.12 7.50
C ILE A 67 -2.42 2.42 6.74
N ASP A 68 -1.86 3.55 7.17
CA ASP A 68 -1.98 4.84 6.49
C ASP A 68 -1.39 4.78 5.08
N SER A 69 -0.25 4.10 4.91
CA SER A 69 0.36 3.86 3.60
C SER A 69 -0.59 3.07 2.68
N ILE A 70 -1.22 2.01 3.18
CA ILE A 70 -2.24 1.25 2.42
C ILE A 70 -3.41 2.15 2.04
N LYS A 71 -3.90 2.96 2.98
CA LYS A 71 -4.99 3.93 2.75
C LYS A 71 -4.63 4.93 1.64
N LEU A 72 -3.42 5.49 1.64
CA LEU A 72 -2.96 6.41 0.59
C LEU A 72 -2.95 5.74 -0.79
N LEU A 73 -2.50 4.49 -0.89
CA LEU A 73 -2.52 3.71 -2.13
C LEU A 73 -3.95 3.44 -2.64
N VAL A 74 -4.90 3.25 -1.73
CA VAL A 74 -6.31 3.09 -2.09
C VAL A 74 -6.88 4.44 -2.55
N LEU A 75 -6.66 5.51 -1.78
CA LEU A 75 -7.19 6.85 -2.06
C LEU A 75 -6.73 7.42 -3.40
N GLN A 76 -5.48 7.18 -3.81
CA GLN A 76 -5.00 7.66 -5.12
C GLN A 76 -5.82 7.10 -6.30
N ASN A 77 -6.46 5.94 -6.16
CA ASN A 77 -7.27 5.35 -7.23
C ASN A 77 -8.57 6.12 -7.45
N TYR A 78 -9.00 6.93 -6.49
CA TYR A 78 -10.22 7.74 -6.54
C TYR A 78 -9.96 9.20 -6.91
N LYS A 79 -8.69 9.61 -6.96
CA LYS A 79 -8.31 10.96 -7.42
C LYS A 79 -8.55 11.11 -8.91
N GLN A 80 -8.96 12.30 -9.33
CA GLN A 80 -9.33 12.57 -10.72
C GLN A 80 -8.13 13.05 -11.53
N THR A 81 -7.27 13.87 -10.92
CA THR A 81 -6.10 14.44 -11.57
C THR A 81 -4.82 13.68 -11.24
N ASP A 82 -3.83 13.73 -12.15
CA ASP A 82 -2.51 13.15 -11.89
C ASP A 82 -1.74 13.94 -10.81
N ILE A 83 -2.02 15.23 -10.65
CA ILE A 83 -1.45 16.08 -9.58
C ILE A 83 -1.86 15.54 -8.21
N GLU A 84 -3.16 15.37 -7.97
CA GLU A 84 -3.66 14.81 -6.69
C GLU A 84 -3.14 13.39 -6.44
N ARG A 85 -3.03 12.56 -7.48
CA ARG A 85 -2.42 11.21 -7.36
C ARG A 85 -0.96 11.32 -6.94
N LYS A 86 -0.21 12.24 -7.55
CA LYS A 86 1.21 12.45 -7.30
C LYS A 86 1.47 12.94 -5.88
N GLU A 87 0.62 13.80 -5.33
CA GLU A 87 0.67 14.23 -3.92
C GLU A 87 0.50 13.04 -2.95
N LEU A 88 -0.50 12.19 -3.17
CA LEU A 88 -0.70 11.00 -2.32
C LEU A 88 0.44 9.99 -2.45
N ILE A 89 1.02 9.84 -3.64
CA ILE A 89 2.21 9.01 -3.85
C ILE A 89 3.43 9.60 -3.13
N LEU A 90 3.58 10.93 -3.11
CA LEU A 90 4.65 11.60 -2.36
C LEU A 90 4.50 11.38 -0.86
N GLU A 91 3.29 11.50 -0.34
CA GLU A 91 2.98 11.23 1.07
C GLU A 91 3.26 9.75 1.42
N PHE A 92 2.90 8.83 0.52
CA PHE A 92 3.25 7.41 0.67
C PHE A 92 4.77 7.20 0.72
N LEU A 93 5.55 7.87 -0.15
CA LEU A 93 7.02 7.81 -0.11
C LEU A 93 7.57 8.30 1.23
N ALA A 94 7.05 9.41 1.76
CA ALA A 94 7.44 9.91 3.07
C ALA A 94 7.18 8.87 4.17
N ASN A 95 6.03 8.19 4.13
CA ASN A 95 5.71 7.12 5.07
C ASN A 95 6.67 5.92 4.95
N LEU A 96 7.13 5.54 3.75
CA LEU A 96 8.13 4.48 3.60
C LEU A 96 9.46 4.84 4.28
N TYR A 97 9.95 6.08 4.10
CA TYR A 97 11.20 6.52 4.73
C TYR A 97 11.07 6.61 6.25
N LEU A 98 9.93 7.09 6.73
CA LEU A 98 9.64 7.09 8.16
C LEU A 98 9.60 5.66 8.72
N LEU A 99 8.94 4.74 8.01
CA LEU A 99 8.89 3.33 8.38
C LEU A 99 10.28 2.68 8.42
N GLU A 100 11.15 2.93 7.43
CA GLU A 100 12.55 2.45 7.45
C GLU A 100 13.29 2.95 8.71
N THR A 101 13.11 4.24 9.04
CA THR A 101 13.72 4.85 10.23
C THR A 101 13.24 4.19 11.53
N LEU A 102 11.94 3.92 11.66
CA LEU A 102 11.38 3.26 12.83
C LEU A 102 11.82 1.80 12.94
N LEU A 103 11.94 1.08 11.83
CA LEU A 103 12.48 -0.29 11.80
C LEU A 103 13.95 -0.32 12.19
N GLN A 104 14.73 0.68 11.76
CA GLN A 104 16.12 0.83 12.19
C GLN A 104 16.21 1.08 13.70
N GLN A 105 15.35 1.94 14.24
CA GLN A 105 15.28 2.19 15.68
C GLN A 105 14.89 0.92 16.46
N ALA A 106 13.90 0.17 15.98
CA ALA A 106 13.51 -1.10 16.57
C ALA A 106 14.65 -2.14 16.57
N SER A 107 15.46 -2.15 15.51
CA SER A 107 16.65 -3.00 15.43
C SER A 107 17.73 -2.56 16.43
N ILE A 108 17.98 -1.25 16.58
CA ILE A 108 18.97 -0.71 17.54
C ILE A 108 18.59 -1.09 18.97
N PHE A 109 17.30 -0.98 19.31
CA PHE A 109 16.78 -1.37 20.63
C PHE A 109 16.62 -2.89 20.80
N LYS A 110 16.95 -3.68 19.77
CA LYS A 110 16.84 -5.15 19.75
C LYS A 110 15.41 -5.66 19.94
N TYR A 111 14.41 -4.87 19.58
CA TYR A 111 13.00 -5.29 19.54
C TYR A 111 12.68 -6.06 18.26
N LEU A 112 13.43 -5.76 17.19
CA LEU A 112 13.40 -6.47 15.93
C LEU A 112 14.70 -7.25 15.74
N SER A 113 14.60 -8.55 15.43
CA SER A 113 15.77 -9.37 15.15
C SER A 113 16.46 -8.88 13.87
N PHE A 114 17.77 -9.12 13.75
CA PHE A 114 18.52 -8.76 12.54
C PHE A 114 17.88 -9.32 11.26
N GLN A 115 17.47 -10.59 11.29
CA GLN A 115 16.79 -11.23 10.15
C GLN A 115 15.44 -10.58 9.83
N GLY A 116 14.66 -10.20 10.86
CA GLY A 116 13.40 -9.50 10.68
C GLY A 116 13.60 -8.10 10.08
N PHE A 117 14.62 -7.39 10.57
CA PHE A 117 15.02 -6.08 10.05
C PHE A 117 15.44 -6.17 8.58
N ASP A 118 16.40 -7.04 8.26
CA ASP A 118 16.95 -7.19 6.90
C ASP A 118 15.85 -7.53 5.88
N ARG A 119 14.99 -8.51 6.19
CA ARG A 119 13.86 -8.87 5.33
C ARG A 119 12.87 -7.73 5.14
N SER A 120 12.53 -7.02 6.22
CA SER A 120 11.57 -5.92 6.18
C SER A 120 12.09 -4.75 5.36
N VAL A 121 13.33 -4.35 5.58
CA VAL A 121 13.97 -3.26 4.84
C VAL A 121 14.17 -3.63 3.37
N SER A 122 14.54 -4.88 3.07
CA SER A 122 14.66 -5.34 1.68
C SER A 122 13.34 -5.20 0.91
N LEU A 123 12.22 -5.66 1.50
CA LEU A 123 10.90 -5.52 0.88
C LEU A 123 10.47 -4.05 0.78
N LEU A 124 10.75 -3.24 1.80
CA LEU A 124 10.45 -1.81 1.81
C LEU A 124 11.20 -1.05 0.70
N ARG A 125 12.47 -1.38 0.46
CA ARG A 125 13.26 -0.82 -0.66
C ARG A 125 12.70 -1.24 -2.01
N GLU A 126 12.24 -2.47 -2.14
CA GLU A 126 11.58 -2.93 -3.36
C GLU A 126 10.31 -2.13 -3.63
N ILE A 127 9.46 -1.94 -2.62
CA ILE A 127 8.25 -1.10 -2.69
C ILE A 127 8.63 0.32 -3.11
N ASN A 128 9.65 0.91 -2.47
CA ASN A 128 10.12 2.27 -2.77
C ASN A 128 10.49 2.43 -4.26
N ASN A 129 11.20 1.45 -4.84
CA ASN A 129 11.56 1.47 -6.26
C ASN A 129 10.34 1.51 -7.18
N TYR A 130 9.32 0.69 -6.93
CA TYR A 130 8.07 0.72 -7.70
C TYR A 130 7.33 2.06 -7.56
N VAL A 131 7.32 2.61 -6.35
CA VAL A 131 6.61 3.86 -6.05
C VAL A 131 7.32 5.05 -6.70
N LEU A 132 8.65 5.10 -6.66
CA LEU A 132 9.43 6.12 -7.35
C LEU A 132 9.20 6.09 -8.86
N ALA A 133 9.17 4.89 -9.46
CA ALA A 133 8.83 4.75 -10.87
C ALA A 133 7.41 5.25 -11.16
N ARG A 134 6.44 4.91 -10.31
CA ARG A 134 5.06 5.41 -10.40
C ARG A 134 4.97 6.93 -10.30
N TYR A 135 5.67 7.53 -9.34
CA TYR A 135 5.72 8.97 -9.12
C TYR A 135 6.25 9.72 -10.34
N LYS A 136 7.35 9.24 -10.94
CA LYS A 136 7.93 9.81 -12.16
C LYS A 136 6.94 9.74 -13.34
N ASN A 137 6.26 8.60 -13.50
CA ASN A 137 5.31 8.38 -14.58
C ASN A 137 4.05 9.26 -14.49
N LEU A 138 3.68 9.74 -13.29
CA LEU A 138 2.55 10.66 -13.09
C LEU A 138 2.89 12.11 -13.51
N GLY A 139 4.13 12.43 -13.87
CA GLY A 139 4.55 13.77 -14.32
C GLY A 139 4.80 13.92 -15.82
N GLY A 140 4.76 12.83 -16.61
CA GLY A 140 5.37 12.78 -17.95
C GLY A 140 4.49 13.16 -19.14
N LYS A 141 3.35 13.86 -18.98
CA LYS A 141 2.45 14.17 -20.11
C LYS A 141 2.19 15.66 -20.39
N HIS A 142 2.82 16.59 -19.67
CA HIS A 142 2.56 18.03 -19.84
C HIS A 142 3.83 18.90 -19.91
N GLU A 143 4.80 18.51 -20.74
CA GLU A 143 5.88 19.40 -21.17
C GLU A 143 6.05 19.30 -22.70
N CYS A 144 5.01 19.70 -23.43
CA CYS A 144 5.05 19.97 -24.88
C CYS A 144 3.99 21.04 -25.18
N THR A 145 4.30 22.29 -24.84
CA THR A 145 3.65 23.50 -25.38
C THR A 145 4.69 24.60 -25.44
#